data_AF-A0A6A7G9U5-F1
#
_entry.id   AF-A0A6A7G9U5-F1
#
_cell.length_a   1.000
_cell.length_b   1.000
_cell.length_c   1.000
_cell.angle_alpha   90.00
_cell.angle_beta   90.00
_cell.angle_gamma   90.00
#
_symmetry.space_group_name_H-M   'P 1'
#
loop_
_entity.id
_entity.type
_entity.pdbx_description
1 polymer ?
#
loop_
_entity_poly.entity_id
_entity_poly.type
_entity_poly.pdbx_seq_one_letter_code
_entity_poly.pdbx_strand_id
1 'polypeptide(L)'
;MCCELYGGRPLCPRLLDYIVIVGARTPSRSAALHPPDLLKRYPPDDHKDFNLPLDVVYFCQPEGCMSVGPRKTSLRESNSFVFTLTEKDSGKVRYGICLNFYRPVERPPPAGLREGRSRGGSHSKRESWRTSLDKSSDSAFS
;
A
#
# COMPACT_ATOMS: atom_id res chain seq x y z
N MET A 1 -9.04 10.70 -10.80
CA MET A 1 -9.28 12.01 -11.44
C MET A 1 -9.33 11.77 -12.95
N CYS A 2 -10.39 12.16 -13.63
CA CYS A 2 -10.48 12.08 -15.10
C CYS A 2 -10.20 13.47 -15.69
N CYS A 3 -9.27 13.57 -16.63
CA CYS A 3 -9.18 14.73 -17.52
C CYS A 3 -9.59 14.26 -18.92
N GLU A 4 -10.69 14.79 -19.44
CA GLU A 4 -10.94 14.74 -20.89
C GLU A 4 -10.29 15.96 -21.54
N LEU A 5 -9.41 15.71 -22.51
CA LEU A 5 -8.94 16.69 -23.47
C LEU A 5 -10.00 16.74 -24.59
N TYR A 6 -10.55 17.94 -24.85
CA TYR A 6 -11.60 18.30 -25.83
C TYR A 6 -13.07 18.31 -25.34
N GLY A 7 -13.61 19.53 -25.25
CA GLY A 7 -14.94 19.79 -25.83
C GLY A 7 -16.18 19.89 -24.93
N GLY A 8 -16.11 19.55 -23.64
CA GLY A 8 -17.23 19.74 -22.70
C GLY A 8 -17.08 18.81 -21.51
N ARG A 9 -16.87 19.35 -20.30
CA ARG A 9 -16.46 18.54 -19.14
C ARG A 9 -17.66 17.79 -18.56
N PRO A 10 -17.76 16.45 -18.67
CA PRO A 10 -18.44 15.71 -17.62
C PRO A 10 -17.65 15.93 -16.33
N LEU A 11 -18.30 16.49 -15.32
CA LEU A 11 -17.74 16.54 -13.97
C LEU A 11 -17.38 15.11 -13.57
N CYS A 12 -16.16 14.89 -13.07
CA CYS A 12 -15.82 13.61 -12.46
C CYS A 12 -16.90 13.35 -11.40
N PRO A 13 -17.66 12.25 -11.48
CA PRO A 13 -18.75 12.01 -10.52
C PRO A 13 -18.22 11.83 -9.09
N ARG A 14 -16.91 11.60 -8.96
CA ARG A 14 -16.21 11.31 -7.71
C ARG A 14 -14.85 12.02 -7.68
N LEU A 15 -14.41 12.37 -6.48
CA LEU A 15 -13.05 12.85 -6.22
C LEU A 15 -12.01 11.74 -6.46
N LEU A 16 -12.31 10.52 -6.01
CA LEU A 16 -11.47 9.33 -6.14
C LEU A 16 -12.37 8.14 -6.51
N ASP A 17 -11.95 7.36 -7.51
CA ASP A 17 -12.68 6.15 -7.90
C ASP A 17 -12.39 5.00 -6.92
N TYR A 18 -11.11 4.69 -6.67
CA TYR A 18 -10.71 3.59 -5.81
C TYR A 18 -9.53 3.94 -4.91
N ILE A 19 -9.51 3.36 -3.71
CA ILE A 19 -8.31 3.18 -2.89
C ILE A 19 -7.95 1.70 -2.95
N VAL A 20 -6.73 1.38 -3.36
CA VAL A 20 -6.22 0.01 -3.40
C VAL A 20 -5.02 -0.15 -2.48
N ILE A 21 -4.98 -1.27 -1.77
CA ILE A 21 -3.82 -1.69 -0.99
C ILE A 21 -3.19 -2.86 -1.75
N VAL A 22 -2.01 -2.62 -2.29
CA VAL A 22 -1.25 -3.60 -3.09
C VAL A 22 -0.06 -4.09 -2.27
N GLY A 23 0.23 -5.38 -2.36
CA GLY A 23 1.39 -5.98 -1.71
C GLY A 23 1.51 -7.47 -1.96
N ALA A 24 2.49 -8.10 -1.32
CA ALA A 24 2.61 -9.56 -1.32
C ALA A 24 1.61 -10.16 -0.32
N ARG A 25 0.66 -10.97 -0.80
CA ARG A 25 -0.31 -11.69 0.05
C ARG A 25 0.38 -12.68 0.98
N THR A 26 1.32 -13.44 0.43
CA THR A 26 2.12 -14.44 1.16
C THR A 26 3.60 -14.19 0.89
N PRO A 27 4.23 -13.24 1.60
CA PRO A 27 5.65 -12.94 1.40
C PRO A 27 6.51 -14.12 1.83
N SER A 28 7.26 -14.69 0.88
CA SER A 28 8.27 -15.72 1.16
C SER A 28 9.60 -15.09 1.58
N ARG A 29 10.33 -15.76 2.48
CA ARG A 29 11.65 -15.31 2.91
C ARG A 29 12.78 -15.67 1.94
N SER A 30 12.55 -16.65 1.06
CA SER A 30 13.55 -17.10 0.09
C SER A 30 13.60 -16.24 -1.16
N ALA A 31 12.51 -15.52 -1.46
CA ALA A 31 12.42 -14.67 -2.63
C ALA A 31 12.58 -13.20 -2.24
N ALA A 32 13.40 -12.48 -3.00
CA ALA A 32 13.56 -11.04 -2.86
C ALA A 32 12.43 -10.26 -3.54
N LEU A 33 11.73 -10.88 -4.48
CA LEU A 33 10.63 -10.32 -5.25
C LEU A 33 9.39 -11.20 -5.14
N HIS A 34 8.23 -10.58 -4.97
CA HIS A 34 6.94 -11.25 -4.93
C HIS A 34 5.99 -10.66 -5.97
N PRO A 35 5.09 -11.48 -6.53
CA PRO A 35 4.03 -10.96 -7.38
C PRO A 35 3.18 -9.97 -6.58
N PRO A 36 2.85 -8.81 -7.17
CA PRO A 36 1.95 -7.86 -6.54
C PRO A 36 0.53 -8.42 -6.55
N ASP A 37 -0.18 -8.21 -5.46
CA ASP A 37 -1.54 -8.72 -5.27
C ASP A 37 -2.41 -7.65 -4.60
N LEU A 38 -3.71 -7.68 -4.92
CA LEU A 38 -4.69 -6.78 -4.36
C LEU A 38 -5.10 -7.28 -2.96
N LEU A 39 -4.56 -6.63 -1.93
CA LEU A 39 -4.83 -7.00 -0.54
C LEU A 39 -6.17 -6.46 -0.05
N LYS A 40 -6.51 -5.23 -0.47
CA LYS A 40 -7.77 -4.58 -0.15
C LYS A 40 -8.13 -3.53 -1.19
N ARG A 41 -9.42 -3.29 -1.38
CA ARG A 41 -9.94 -2.20 -2.19
C ARG A 41 -11.13 -1.51 -1.53
N TYR A 42 -11.31 -0.24 -1.85
CA TYR A 42 -12.46 0.55 -1.47
C TYR A 42 -12.93 1.42 -2.65
N PRO A 43 -14.22 1.37 -3.02
CA PRO A 43 -15.23 0.44 -2.51
C PRO A 43 -14.89 -1.06 -2.78
N PRO A 44 -15.53 -2.01 -2.08
CA PRO A 44 -15.32 -3.45 -2.31
C PRO A 44 -15.84 -3.94 -3.65
N ASP A 45 -16.80 -3.24 -4.25
CA ASP A 45 -17.42 -3.55 -5.53
C ASP A 45 -17.02 -2.53 -6.59
N ASP A 46 -17.18 -2.91 -7.86
CA ASP A 46 -16.83 -2.03 -8.97
C ASP A 46 -17.90 -0.96 -9.21
N HIS A 47 -17.46 0.22 -9.66
CA HIS A 47 -18.35 1.28 -10.12
C HIS A 47 -18.95 0.91 -11.48
N LYS A 48 -20.24 1.18 -11.66
CA LYS A 48 -20.97 0.88 -12.92
C LYS A 48 -20.35 1.56 -14.15
N ASP A 49 -19.75 2.72 -13.95
CA ASP A 49 -19.09 3.51 -14.99
C ASP A 49 -17.56 3.33 -15.01
N PHE A 50 -17.03 2.45 -14.15
CA PHE A 50 -15.61 2.10 -14.13
C PHE A 50 -15.31 0.80 -13.39
N ASN A 51 -15.00 -0.25 -14.15
CA ASN A 51 -14.46 -1.47 -13.55
C ASN A 51 -12.97 -1.28 -13.24
N LEU A 52 -12.55 -1.64 -12.03
CA LEU A 52 -11.15 -1.52 -11.63
C LEU A 52 -10.34 -2.61 -12.37
N PRO A 53 -9.34 -2.26 -13.20
CA PRO A 53 -8.55 -3.28 -13.88
C PRO A 53 -7.81 -4.16 -12.86
N LEU A 54 -7.88 -5.49 -13.01
CA LEU A 54 -7.15 -6.42 -12.15
C LEU A 54 -5.64 -6.16 -12.18
N ASP A 55 -5.15 -5.74 -13.34
CA ASP A 55 -3.73 -5.47 -13.59
C ASP A 55 -3.24 -4.16 -12.95
N VAL A 56 -4.11 -3.38 -12.30
CA VAL A 56 -3.74 -2.14 -11.59
C VAL A 56 -2.62 -2.36 -10.57
N VAL A 57 -2.52 -3.58 -10.02
CA VAL A 57 -1.47 -3.97 -9.07
C VAL A 57 -0.06 -3.88 -9.67
N TYR A 58 0.09 -4.15 -10.97
CA TYR A 58 1.36 -4.02 -11.69
C TYR A 58 1.72 -2.58 -11.98
N PHE A 59 0.73 -1.70 -12.15
CA PHE A 59 0.98 -0.26 -12.20
C PHE A 59 1.43 0.29 -10.84
N CYS A 60 0.91 -0.25 -9.73
CA CYS A 60 1.37 0.13 -8.40
C CYS A 60 2.78 -0.39 -8.06
N GLN A 61 3.14 -1.55 -8.59
CA GLN A 61 4.38 -2.26 -8.29
C GLN A 61 4.98 -2.86 -9.58
N PRO A 62 5.56 -2.02 -10.46
CA PRO A 62 6.05 -2.47 -11.77
C PRO A 62 7.16 -3.53 -11.67
N GLU A 63 8.03 -3.40 -10.67
CA GLU A 63 9.10 -4.36 -10.37
C GLU A 63 8.66 -5.50 -9.43
N GLY A 64 7.38 -5.52 -9.05
CA GLY A 64 6.85 -6.38 -8.00
C GLY A 64 7.19 -5.94 -6.58
N CYS A 65 6.68 -6.68 -5.59
CA CYS A 65 6.84 -6.34 -4.18
C CYS A 65 8.20 -6.83 -3.65
N MET A 66 9.10 -5.88 -3.40
CA MET A 66 10.45 -6.16 -2.92
C MET A 66 10.48 -6.48 -1.41
N SER A 67 11.23 -7.52 -1.05
CA SER A 67 11.57 -7.85 0.34
C SER A 67 13.03 -7.48 0.60
N VAL A 68 13.26 -6.52 1.51
CA VAL A 68 14.61 -6.06 1.88
C VAL A 68 15.00 -6.53 3.28
N GLY A 69 16.21 -7.08 3.37
CA GLY A 69 16.79 -7.50 4.64
C GLY A 69 17.10 -6.32 5.58
N PRO A 70 17.36 -6.60 6.87
CA PRO A 70 17.64 -5.58 7.89
C PRO A 70 18.90 -4.74 7.64
N ARG A 71 19.82 -5.21 6.78
CA ARG A 71 21.06 -4.51 6.44
C ARG A 71 20.91 -3.46 5.32
N LYS A 72 19.75 -3.39 4.66
CA LYS A 72 19.49 -2.44 3.55
C LYS A 72 18.52 -1.36 4.01
N THR A 73 18.98 -0.45 4.88
CA THR A 73 18.15 0.60 5.49
C THR A 73 17.85 1.75 4.54
N SER A 74 18.79 2.12 3.66
CA SER A 74 18.62 3.19 2.66
C SER A 74 17.56 2.87 1.62
N LEU A 75 17.34 1.59 1.29
CA LEU A 75 16.28 1.17 0.36
C LEU A 75 14.86 1.32 0.95
N ARG A 76 14.70 1.76 2.20
CA ARG A 76 13.39 1.89 2.85
C ARG A 76 12.69 3.21 2.59
N GLU A 77 13.28 4.09 1.78
CA GLU A 77 12.66 5.34 1.39
C GLU A 77 11.33 5.09 0.67
N SER A 78 10.32 5.90 1.02
CA SER A 78 9.03 5.85 0.34
C SER A 78 9.16 6.42 -1.06
N ASN A 79 8.61 5.74 -2.05
CA ASN A 79 8.57 6.20 -3.43
C ASN A 79 7.12 6.53 -3.81
N SER A 80 6.91 7.67 -4.47
CA SER A 80 5.61 8.04 -5.00
C SER A 80 5.70 8.39 -6.48
N PHE A 81 4.71 7.98 -7.24
CA PHE A 81 4.61 8.29 -8.67
C PHE A 81 3.16 8.31 -9.13
N VAL A 82 2.94 8.81 -10.34
CA VAL A 82 1.62 8.87 -10.98
C VAL A 82 1.65 8.05 -12.25
N PHE A 83 0.60 7.28 -12.49
CA PHE A 83 0.39 6.53 -13.73
C PHE A 83 -0.97 6.89 -14.35
N THR A 84 -1.16 6.55 -15.62
CA THR A 84 -2.41 6.80 -16.35
C THR A 84 -2.99 5.50 -16.89
N LEU A 85 -4.29 5.32 -16.71
CA LEU A 85 -5.08 4.26 -17.33
C LEU A 85 -5.97 4.89 -18.40
N THR A 86 -5.84 4.42 -19.64
CA THR A 86 -6.69 4.85 -20.74
C THR A 86 -7.74 3.79 -20.99
N GLU A 87 -9.00 4.16 -20.88
CA GLU A 87 -10.12 3.28 -21.23
C GLU A 87 -10.19 3.15 -22.76
N LYS A 88 -10.08 1.92 -23.26
CA LYS A 88 -9.93 1.60 -24.69
C LYS A 88 -11.04 2.20 -25.56
N ASP A 89 -12.29 2.02 -25.14
CA ASP A 89 -13.44 2.32 -26.00
C ASP A 89 -13.89 3.79 -25.88
N SER A 90 -13.74 4.39 -24.70
CA SER A 90 -14.17 5.77 -24.43
C SER A 90 -13.06 6.80 -24.63
N GLY A 91 -11.78 6.37 -24.67
CA GLY A 91 -10.63 7.26 -24.69
C GLY A 91 -10.40 8.02 -23.37
N LYS A 92 -11.20 7.76 -22.33
CA LYS A 92 -11.08 8.44 -21.04
C LYS A 92 -9.78 8.07 -20.35
N VAL A 93 -9.07 9.10 -19.87
CA VAL A 93 -7.83 8.94 -19.11
C VAL A 93 -8.12 9.09 -17.62
N ARG A 94 -7.66 8.12 -16.83
CA ARG A 94 -7.72 8.14 -15.36
C ARG A 94 -6.31 8.17 -14.78
N TYR A 95 -6.08 9.09 -13.87
CA TYR A 95 -4.83 9.16 -13.12
C TYR A 95 -4.89 8.26 -11.88
N GLY A 96 -3.85 7.46 -11.68
CA GLY A 96 -3.58 6.71 -10.47
C GLY A 96 -2.35 7.28 -9.75
N ILE A 97 -2.44 7.45 -8.44
CA ILE A 97 -1.34 7.94 -7.59
C ILE A 97 -0.87 6.78 -6.72
N CYS A 98 0.42 6.46 -6.81
CA CYS A 98 1.06 5.40 -6.05
C CYS A 98 1.89 5.99 -4.92
N LEU A 99 1.80 5.37 -3.74
CA LEU A 99 2.70 5.59 -2.62
C LEU A 99 3.19 4.22 -2.14
N ASN A 100 4.46 3.93 -2.42
CA ASN A 100 5.12 2.69 -2.08
C ASN A 100 6.02 2.89 -0.86
N PHE A 101 5.88 2.03 0.13
CA PHE A 101 6.67 2.04 1.36
C PHE A 101 6.92 0.63 1.87
N TYR A 102 7.99 0.46 2.63
CA TYR A 102 8.31 -0.81 3.25
C TYR A 102 7.61 -0.97 4.59
N ARG A 103 6.87 -2.07 4.75
CA ARG A 103 6.34 -2.48 6.05
C ARG A 103 7.26 -3.53 6.72
N PRO A 104 7.43 -3.50 8.04
CA PRO A 104 8.02 -4.63 8.76
C PRO A 104 7.15 -5.89 8.60
N VAL A 105 7.78 -7.02 8.27
CA VAL A 105 7.14 -8.34 8.31
C VAL A 105 7.53 -8.99 9.63
N GLU A 106 6.53 -9.30 10.48
CA GLU A 106 6.77 -9.96 11.77
C GLU A 106 7.44 -11.33 11.56
N ARG A 107 8.47 -11.61 12.36
CA ARG A 107 9.16 -12.91 12.35
C ARG A 107 8.48 -13.80 13.38
N PRO A 108 7.93 -14.96 13.01
CA PRO A 108 7.66 -16.00 14.00
C PRO A 108 8.98 -16.32 14.72
N PRO A 109 8.98 -16.47 16.05
CA PRO A 109 10.17 -16.90 16.76
C PRO A 109 10.65 -18.24 16.18
N PRO A 110 11.97 -18.45 16.04
CA PRO A 110 12.47 -19.73 15.56
C PRO A 110 11.93 -20.85 16.45
N ALA A 111 11.31 -21.87 15.83
CA ALA A 111 10.89 -23.09 16.50
C ALA A 111 12.16 -23.80 17.01
N GLY A 112 12.55 -23.49 18.25
CA GLY A 112 13.80 -23.97 18.84
C GLY A 112 14.27 -23.25 20.11
N LEU A 113 13.65 -22.11 20.48
CA LEU A 113 13.90 -21.46 21.77
C LEU A 113 12.63 -21.51 22.65
N ARG A 114 12.18 -22.72 22.97
CA ARG A 114 11.31 -22.97 24.13
C ARG A 114 12.12 -23.73 25.17
N GLU A 115 13.11 -23.07 25.79
CA GLU A 115 13.62 -23.48 27.10
C GLU A 115 14.41 -22.30 27.73
N GLY A 116 13.87 -21.74 28.82
CA GLY A 116 14.59 -21.07 29.91
C GLY A 116 15.58 -19.92 29.63
N ARG A 117 15.13 -18.66 29.78
CA ARG A 117 15.65 -17.70 30.80
C ARG A 117 15.00 -16.31 30.64
N SER A 118 14.38 -15.86 31.73
CA SER A 118 13.91 -14.50 31.96
C SER A 118 15.02 -13.47 31.74
N ARG A 119 14.77 -12.43 30.94
CA ARG A 119 15.23 -11.05 31.16
C ARG A 119 14.57 -10.08 30.17
N GLY A 120 13.92 -9.06 30.74
CA GLY A 120 12.95 -8.19 30.10
C GLY A 120 13.48 -7.23 29.03
N GLY A 121 12.52 -6.60 28.35
CA GLY A 121 12.76 -5.46 27.45
C GLY A 121 12.13 -5.59 26.08
N SER A 122 10.79 -5.70 25.98
CA SER A 122 10.10 -5.50 24.68
C SER A 122 8.68 -4.95 24.80
N HIS A 123 8.02 -5.08 25.96
CA HIS A 123 6.67 -4.54 26.15
C HIS A 123 6.60 -3.00 26.13
N SER A 124 7.60 -2.33 26.73
CA SER A 124 7.61 -0.87 26.90
C SER A 124 7.65 -0.08 25.58
N LYS A 125 8.38 -0.57 24.56
CA LYS A 125 8.52 0.17 23.29
C LYS A 125 7.23 0.12 22.45
N ARG A 126 6.43 -0.93 22.57
CA ARG A 126 5.17 -1.08 21.81
C ARG A 126 4.05 -0.21 22.38
N GLU A 127 4.08 0.06 23.69
CA GLU A 127 3.16 0.98 24.34
C GLU A 127 3.51 2.44 24.03
N SER A 128 4.80 2.79 23.98
CA SER A 128 5.27 4.15 23.68
C SER A 128 4.80 4.70 22.32
N TRP A 129 4.74 3.86 21.28
CA TRP A 129 4.21 4.30 19.97
C TRP A 129 2.69 4.46 19.95
N ARG A 130 1.96 3.64 20.73
CA ARG A 130 0.51 3.76 20.86
C ARG A 130 0.14 5.04 21.62
N THR A 131 0.79 5.30 22.75
CA THR A 131 0.55 6.53 23.53
C THR A 131 0.94 7.79 22.77
N SER A 132 1.96 7.73 21.90
CA SER A 132 2.34 8.89 21.09
C SER A 132 1.36 9.18 19.94
N LEU A 133 0.60 8.19 19.47
CA LEU A 133 -0.40 8.36 18.41
C LEU A 133 -1.70 8.98 18.95
N ASP A 134 -2.14 8.54 20.13
CA ASP A 134 -3.31 9.11 20.82
C ASP A 134 -3.06 10.58 21.20
N LYS A 135 -1.85 10.91 21.65
CA LYS A 135 -1.50 12.28 22.06
C LYS A 135 -1.37 13.28 20.91
N SER A 136 -1.19 12.82 19.67
CA SER A 136 -1.16 13.68 18.48
C SER A 136 -2.55 13.97 17.89
N SER A 137 -3.58 13.17 18.22
CA SER A 137 -4.93 13.39 17.68
C SER A 137 -5.67 14.55 18.36
N ASP A 138 -5.46 14.79 19.66
CA ASP A 138 -6.14 15.85 20.41
C ASP A 138 -5.67 17.28 20.04
N SER A 139 -4.47 17.42 19.46
CA SER A 139 -3.91 18.72 19.08
C SER A 139 -4.32 19.21 17.69
N ALA A 140 -5.07 18.42 16.91
CA ALA A 140 -5.43 18.77 15.53
C ALA A 140 -6.78 19.51 15.40
N PHE A 141 -7.51 19.71 16.51
CA PHE A 141 -8.84 20.36 16.52
C PHE A 141 -9.00 21.45 17.61
N SER A 142 -7.92 22.10 18.03
CA SER A 142 -7.97 23.30 18.89
C SER A 142 -7.47 24.55 18.17
#